data_AF-A0A8J3EYX1-F1
#
_entry.id   AF-A0A8J3EYX1-F1
#
_cell.length_a   1.000
_cell.length_b   1.000
_cell.length_c   1.000
_cell.angle_alpha   90.00
_cell.angle_beta   90.00
_cell.angle_gamma   90.00
#
_symmetry.space_group_name_H-M   'P 1'
#
loop_
_entity.id
_entity.type
_entity.pdbx_description
1 polymer ?
#
loop_
_entity_poly.entity_id
_entity_poly.type
_entity_poly.pdbx_seq_one_letter_code
_entity_poly.pdbx_strand_id
1 'polypeptide(L)'
;MTTPFDELPPAEADAIVARFVAARPQALADLRDRLVTDGQDPDALLDGSVDSLVPLWAWGKRHLRRRDDGLADTEAEPFAGQSVPEWYRHDTHRERLLSLDSVRLLDGVLTYVGEVVRRAVPGVAWRRGHHEVRAYAHRNRPVIGRGDEEVGAGPMVFGAARSHLLEPGSSPDGQLRGFVDRWVERLRAADAGSDERLHGESGPPPVAVLDDVVVSRGVEADEWVVEFGDDARALVGQAVVERLADTLPGNAGVTAATFEDREVLVVSGSVDPGELERFVVAELFRDADPA
;
A
#
# COMPACT_ATOMS: atom_id res chain seq x y z
N MET A 1 5.97 19.22 -14.07
CA MET A 1 5.13 18.90 -12.91
C MET A 1 3.89 18.19 -13.37
N THR A 2 3.81 16.89 -13.08
CA THR A 2 2.60 16.09 -13.25
C THR A 2 1.66 16.30 -12.06
N THR A 3 0.37 16.51 -12.32
CA THR A 3 -0.69 16.62 -11.29
C THR A 3 -0.84 15.30 -10.51
N PRO A 4 -0.85 15.33 -9.16
CA PRO A 4 -1.06 14.15 -8.34
C PRO A 4 -2.51 13.62 -8.37
N PHE A 5 -2.70 12.34 -8.03
CA PHE A 5 -4.00 11.67 -8.18
C PHE A 5 -5.17 12.34 -7.45
N ASP A 6 -4.97 12.75 -6.20
CA ASP A 6 -5.98 13.37 -5.35
C ASP A 6 -6.51 14.71 -5.90
N GLU A 7 -5.69 15.40 -6.70
CA GLU A 7 -6.02 16.66 -7.36
C GLU A 7 -6.65 16.48 -8.76
N LEU A 8 -6.61 15.28 -9.33
CA LEU A 8 -7.13 15.04 -10.68
C LEU A 8 -8.66 15.16 -10.75
N PRO A 9 -9.21 15.83 -11.77
CA PRO A 9 -10.62 15.71 -12.11
C PRO A 9 -10.99 14.25 -12.44
N PRO A 10 -12.20 13.77 -12.11
CA PRO A 10 -12.58 12.37 -12.32
C PRO A 10 -12.38 11.86 -13.75
N ALA A 11 -12.71 12.67 -14.77
CA ALA A 11 -12.55 12.28 -16.17
C ALA A 11 -11.07 12.11 -16.58
N GLU A 12 -10.17 12.89 -16.01
CA GLU A 12 -8.73 12.76 -16.27
C GLU A 12 -8.15 11.54 -15.55
N ALA A 13 -8.58 11.31 -14.31
CA ALA A 13 -8.24 10.11 -13.56
C ALA A 13 -8.72 8.84 -14.25
N ASP A 14 -9.95 8.81 -14.80
CA ASP A 14 -10.46 7.69 -15.58
C ASP A 14 -9.59 7.44 -16.83
N ALA A 15 -9.14 8.49 -17.51
CA ALA A 15 -8.25 8.36 -18.66
C ALA A 15 -6.87 7.81 -18.27
N ILE A 16 -6.33 8.20 -17.11
CA ILE A 16 -5.08 7.67 -16.55
C ILE A 16 -5.23 6.19 -16.17
N VAL A 17 -6.31 5.83 -15.48
CA VAL A 17 -6.63 4.45 -15.13
C VAL A 17 -6.79 3.59 -16.39
N ALA A 18 -7.44 4.10 -17.43
CA ALA A 18 -7.56 3.40 -18.70
C ALA A 18 -6.18 3.13 -19.35
N ARG A 19 -5.26 4.10 -19.32
CA ARG A 19 -3.88 3.91 -19.80
C ARG A 19 -3.11 2.91 -18.94
N PHE A 20 -3.27 2.98 -17.63
CA PHE A 20 -2.70 2.01 -16.68
C PHE A 20 -3.17 0.58 -17.02
N VAL A 21 -4.48 0.38 -17.18
CA VAL A 21 -5.08 -0.93 -17.53
C VAL A 21 -4.57 -1.41 -18.88
N ALA A 22 -4.51 -0.54 -19.89
CA ALA A 22 -4.01 -0.87 -21.21
C ALA A 22 -2.53 -1.29 -21.21
N ALA A 23 -1.73 -0.79 -20.27
CA ALA A 23 -0.31 -1.13 -20.13
C ALA A 23 -0.05 -2.48 -19.41
N ARG A 24 -1.05 -3.07 -18.74
CA ARG A 24 -0.87 -4.30 -17.94
C ARG A 24 -0.32 -5.49 -18.74
N PRO A 25 -0.79 -5.79 -19.98
CA PRO A 25 -0.22 -6.90 -20.75
C PRO A 25 1.27 -6.76 -21.00
N GLN A 26 1.75 -5.54 -21.28
CA GLN A 26 3.18 -5.28 -21.47
C GLN A 26 3.96 -5.40 -20.16
N ALA A 27 3.45 -4.85 -19.05
CA ALA A 27 4.11 -4.96 -17.75
C ALA A 27 4.28 -6.44 -17.30
N LEU A 28 3.29 -7.29 -17.58
CA LEU A 28 3.38 -8.72 -17.32
C LEU A 28 4.37 -9.43 -18.26
N ALA A 29 4.42 -9.05 -19.54
CA ALA A 29 5.41 -9.57 -20.47
C ALA A 29 6.84 -9.21 -20.04
N ASP A 30 7.07 -7.96 -19.63
CA ASP A 30 8.37 -7.50 -19.12
C ASP A 30 8.80 -8.28 -17.85
N LEU A 31 7.85 -8.59 -16.95
CA LEU A 31 8.12 -9.44 -15.78
C LEU A 31 8.53 -10.86 -16.21
N ARG A 32 7.82 -11.45 -17.18
CA ARG A 32 8.14 -12.78 -17.70
C ARG A 32 9.53 -12.82 -18.32
N ASP A 33 9.89 -11.82 -19.12
CA ASP A 33 11.21 -11.73 -19.74
C ASP A 33 12.34 -11.60 -18.71
N ARG A 34 12.10 -10.85 -17.63
CA ARG A 34 13.04 -10.76 -16.49
C ARG A 34 13.24 -12.11 -15.81
N LEU A 35 12.15 -12.83 -15.53
CA LEU A 35 12.21 -14.17 -14.94
C LEU A 35 13.01 -15.14 -15.83
N VAL A 36 12.77 -15.15 -17.14
CA VAL A 36 13.55 -15.96 -18.10
C VAL A 36 15.03 -15.60 -18.07
N THR A 37 15.34 -14.29 -18.06
CA THR A 37 16.73 -13.79 -18.02
C THR A 37 17.47 -14.28 -16.77
N ASP A 38 16.78 -14.38 -15.64
CA ASP A 38 17.31 -14.90 -14.38
C ASP A 38 17.25 -16.44 -14.26
N GLY A 39 16.95 -17.13 -15.36
CA GLY A 39 16.88 -18.60 -15.42
C GLY A 39 15.73 -19.20 -14.63
N GLN A 40 14.70 -18.41 -14.30
CA GLN A 40 13.46 -18.90 -13.71
C GLN A 40 12.51 -19.41 -14.78
N ASP A 41 11.57 -20.29 -14.39
CA ASP A 41 10.45 -20.68 -15.23
C ASP A 41 9.24 -19.75 -14.94
N PRO A 42 8.88 -18.84 -15.87
CA PRO A 42 7.77 -17.92 -15.66
C PRO A 42 6.42 -18.63 -15.56
N ASP A 43 6.25 -19.79 -16.18
CA ASP A 43 4.97 -20.51 -16.15
C ASP A 43 4.76 -21.19 -14.79
N ALA A 44 5.84 -21.60 -14.13
CA ALA A 44 5.79 -22.11 -12.77
C ALA A 44 5.61 -21.00 -11.73
N LEU A 45 6.26 -19.84 -11.91
CA LEU A 45 6.19 -18.72 -10.95
C LEU A 45 4.98 -17.81 -11.13
N LEU A 46 4.37 -17.79 -12.31
CA LEU A 46 3.22 -16.92 -12.65
C LEU A 46 1.97 -17.73 -13.03
N ASP A 47 1.66 -18.79 -12.28
CA ASP A 47 0.57 -19.73 -12.55
C ASP A 47 -0.86 -19.17 -12.27
N GLY A 48 -0.94 -17.97 -11.70
CA GLY A 48 -2.14 -17.26 -11.29
C GLY A 48 -2.72 -17.69 -9.93
N SER A 49 -2.00 -18.52 -9.16
CA SER A 49 -2.38 -18.91 -7.80
C SER A 49 -1.91 -17.89 -6.77
N VAL A 50 -2.58 -17.83 -5.63
CA VAL A 50 -2.13 -17.01 -4.49
C VAL A 50 -0.80 -17.51 -3.93
N ASP A 51 -0.57 -18.82 -3.94
CA ASP A 51 0.66 -19.43 -3.43
C ASP A 51 1.90 -19.03 -4.24
N SER A 52 1.75 -18.76 -5.55
CA SER A 52 2.84 -18.30 -6.41
C SER A 52 3.42 -16.94 -6.02
N LEU A 53 2.69 -16.12 -5.25
CA LEU A 53 3.17 -14.83 -4.77
C LEU A 53 4.34 -14.96 -3.81
N VAL A 54 4.46 -16.08 -3.09
CA VAL A 54 5.55 -16.32 -2.13
C VAL A 54 6.90 -16.46 -2.85
N PRO A 55 7.09 -17.43 -3.77
CA PRO A 55 8.36 -17.53 -4.48
C PRO A 55 8.61 -16.34 -5.43
N LEU A 56 7.56 -15.73 -5.99
CA LEU A 56 7.71 -14.51 -6.79
C LEU A 56 8.27 -13.35 -5.96
N TRP A 57 7.73 -13.12 -4.75
CA TRP A 57 8.21 -12.04 -3.89
C TRP A 57 9.62 -12.30 -3.37
N ALA A 58 9.90 -13.55 -2.97
CA ALA A 58 11.25 -13.96 -2.59
C ALA A 58 12.27 -13.71 -3.72
N TRP A 59 11.90 -13.99 -4.97
CA TRP A 59 12.71 -13.61 -6.13
C TRP A 59 12.81 -12.08 -6.24
N GLY A 60 11.70 -11.36 -6.34
CA GLY A 60 11.65 -9.92 -6.59
C GLY A 60 12.51 -9.10 -5.63
N LYS A 61 12.49 -9.42 -4.33
CA LYS A 61 13.33 -8.78 -3.30
C LYS A 61 14.82 -8.79 -3.65
N ARG A 62 15.33 -9.90 -4.18
CA ARG A 62 16.76 -10.03 -4.58
C ARG A 62 17.14 -9.12 -5.75
N HIS A 63 16.15 -8.60 -6.49
CA HIS A 63 16.33 -7.70 -7.64
C HIS A 63 15.96 -6.25 -7.33
N LEU A 64 15.41 -5.96 -6.15
CA LEU A 64 15.15 -4.58 -5.72
C LEU A 64 16.46 -3.85 -5.43
N ARG A 65 16.55 -2.61 -5.89
CA ARG A 65 17.72 -1.73 -5.75
C ARG A 65 17.27 -0.35 -5.34
N ARG A 66 18.06 0.26 -4.45
CA ARG A 66 17.96 1.68 -4.16
C ARG A 66 18.50 2.49 -5.35
N ARG A 67 18.12 3.75 -5.48
CA ARG A 67 18.77 4.67 -6.43
C ARG A 67 20.21 4.95 -6.00
N ASP A 68 21.07 5.17 -6.98
CA ASP A 68 22.49 5.46 -6.76
C ASP A 68 22.72 6.89 -6.22
N ASP A 69 21.81 7.82 -6.47
CA ASP A 69 21.87 9.21 -6.00
C ASP A 69 21.34 9.39 -4.57
N GLY A 70 20.92 8.31 -3.91
CA GLY A 70 20.41 8.31 -2.54
C GLY A 70 19.06 9.02 -2.39
N LEU A 71 18.64 9.24 -1.15
CA LEU A 71 17.47 10.07 -0.81
C LEU A 71 17.85 11.56 -0.89
N ALA A 72 18.43 12.00 -2.01
CA ALA A 72 18.79 13.39 -2.17
C ALA A 72 17.51 14.24 -2.10
N ASP A 73 17.46 15.15 -1.13
CA ASP A 73 16.34 16.06 -0.89
C ASP A 73 16.32 17.15 -1.98
N THR A 74 16.01 16.72 -3.19
CA THR A 74 15.96 17.58 -4.37
C THR A 74 14.52 17.66 -4.84
N GLU A 75 14.07 18.87 -5.16
CA GLU A 75 12.77 19.11 -5.80
C GLU A 75 12.70 18.56 -7.24
N ALA A 76 13.80 17.99 -7.75
CA ALA A 76 13.89 17.47 -9.10
C ALA A 76 13.00 16.22 -9.26
N GLU A 77 12.25 16.15 -10.37
CA GLU A 77 11.41 14.99 -10.65
C GLU A 77 12.27 13.72 -10.78
N PRO A 78 12.00 12.67 -9.98
CA PRO A 78 12.65 11.39 -10.12
C PRO A 78 12.47 10.86 -11.55
N PHE A 79 13.58 10.50 -12.21
CA PHE A 79 13.59 9.94 -13.57
C PHE A 79 13.09 10.89 -14.68
N ALA A 80 13.28 12.20 -14.51
CA ALA A 80 12.95 13.19 -15.54
C ALA A 80 13.45 12.75 -16.94
N GLY A 81 12.56 12.81 -17.94
CA GLY A 81 12.85 12.40 -19.32
C GLY A 81 12.88 10.89 -19.58
N GLN A 82 12.66 10.05 -18.57
CA GLN A 82 12.62 8.59 -18.71
C GLN A 82 11.17 8.07 -18.72
N SER A 83 10.96 6.92 -19.36
CA SER A 83 9.66 6.25 -19.34
C SER A 83 9.46 5.52 -18.01
N VAL A 84 8.45 5.95 -17.25
CA VAL A 84 8.00 5.37 -15.97
C VAL A 84 6.59 4.79 -16.12
N PRO A 85 6.20 3.80 -15.29
CA PRO A 85 4.83 3.31 -15.24
C PRO A 85 3.80 4.43 -15.00
N GLU A 86 2.61 4.28 -15.59
CA GLU A 86 1.60 5.33 -15.59
C GLU A 86 1.13 5.71 -14.17
N TRP A 87 0.97 4.71 -13.28
CA TRP A 87 0.58 4.96 -11.89
C TRP A 87 1.66 5.75 -11.12
N TYR A 88 2.94 5.47 -11.37
CA TYR A 88 4.06 6.13 -10.67
C TYR A 88 4.11 7.63 -10.98
N ARG A 89 3.71 8.03 -12.19
CA ARG A 89 3.77 9.43 -12.64
C ARG A 89 2.90 10.36 -11.79
N HIS A 90 1.77 9.85 -11.30
CA HIS A 90 0.73 10.61 -10.61
C HIS A 90 0.67 10.35 -9.10
N ASP A 91 1.54 9.48 -8.59
CA ASP A 91 1.61 9.24 -7.14
C ASP A 91 2.16 10.49 -6.42
N THR A 92 1.50 10.88 -5.32
CA THR A 92 1.91 11.98 -4.43
C THR A 92 3.21 11.62 -3.70
N HIS A 93 3.34 10.37 -3.29
CA HIS A 93 4.49 9.82 -2.58
C HIS A 93 5.42 9.15 -3.58
N ARG A 94 5.95 9.93 -4.53
CA ARG A 94 6.88 9.43 -5.56
C ARG A 94 8.03 8.74 -4.86
N GLU A 95 8.04 7.41 -4.91
CA GLU A 95 8.98 6.56 -4.21
C GLU A 95 10.42 6.91 -4.61
N ARG A 96 11.11 7.66 -3.73
CA ARG A 96 12.47 8.18 -3.97
C ARG A 96 13.54 7.17 -3.62
N LEU A 97 13.21 6.06 -2.95
CA LEU A 97 14.18 5.05 -2.59
C LEU A 97 14.49 4.14 -3.78
N LEU A 98 13.49 3.75 -4.55
CA LEU A 98 13.61 2.71 -5.60
C LEU A 98 14.32 3.21 -6.85
N SER A 99 15.19 2.38 -7.42
CA SER A 99 15.72 2.60 -8.77
C SER A 99 14.62 2.49 -9.84
N LEU A 100 14.84 3.07 -11.02
CA LEU A 100 13.87 2.95 -12.13
C LEU A 100 13.62 1.48 -12.50
N ASP A 101 14.67 0.65 -12.44
CA ASP A 101 14.56 -0.76 -12.73
C ASP A 101 13.67 -1.47 -11.70
N SER A 102 13.77 -1.09 -10.42
CA SER A 102 12.91 -1.61 -9.35
C SER A 102 11.47 -1.14 -9.50
N VAL A 103 11.23 0.11 -9.90
CA VAL A 103 9.88 0.62 -10.20
C VAL A 103 9.24 -0.18 -11.33
N ARG A 104 9.98 -0.51 -12.39
CA ARG A 104 9.49 -1.33 -13.51
C ARG A 104 9.24 -2.78 -13.11
N LEU A 105 10.14 -3.36 -12.31
CA LEU A 105 9.95 -4.68 -11.73
C LEU A 105 8.64 -4.75 -10.92
N LEU A 106 8.42 -3.77 -10.05
CA LEU A 106 7.23 -3.72 -9.20
C LEU A 106 5.95 -3.41 -9.98
N ASP A 107 6.01 -2.71 -11.11
CA ASP A 107 4.85 -2.58 -12.01
C ASP A 107 4.41 -3.93 -12.59
N GLY A 108 5.38 -4.79 -12.92
CA GLY A 108 5.12 -6.18 -13.31
C GLY A 108 4.53 -7.00 -12.17
N VAL A 109 5.12 -6.92 -10.96
CA VAL A 109 4.61 -7.62 -9.76
C VAL A 109 3.20 -7.16 -9.40
N LEU A 110 2.94 -5.85 -9.38
CA LEU A 110 1.62 -5.25 -9.17
C LEU A 110 0.60 -5.78 -10.18
N THR A 111 1.00 -5.86 -11.45
CA THR A 111 0.16 -6.40 -12.51
C THR A 111 -0.21 -7.86 -12.25
N TYR A 112 0.78 -8.68 -11.90
CA TYR A 112 0.54 -10.09 -11.60
C TYR A 112 -0.33 -10.30 -10.36
N VAL A 113 -0.09 -9.53 -9.29
CA VAL A 113 -0.96 -9.50 -8.10
C VAL A 113 -2.42 -9.24 -8.49
N GLY A 114 -2.65 -8.29 -9.42
CA GLY A 114 -3.99 -8.04 -9.93
C GLY A 114 -4.61 -9.22 -10.68
N GLU A 115 -3.84 -9.94 -11.49
CA GLU A 115 -4.31 -11.14 -12.17
C GLU A 115 -4.63 -12.28 -11.19
N VAL A 116 -3.83 -12.46 -10.14
CA VAL A 116 -4.11 -13.44 -9.07
C VAL A 116 -5.43 -13.12 -8.37
N VAL A 117 -5.66 -11.86 -7.98
CA VAL A 117 -6.91 -11.43 -7.34
C VAL A 117 -8.10 -11.64 -8.28
N ARG A 118 -7.96 -11.26 -9.56
CA ARG A 118 -9.02 -11.44 -10.59
C ARG A 118 -9.38 -12.89 -10.84
N ARG A 119 -8.40 -13.78 -10.76
CA ARG A 119 -8.64 -15.22 -10.89
C ARG A 119 -9.28 -15.81 -9.63
N ALA A 120 -8.90 -15.33 -8.46
CA ALA A 120 -9.46 -15.78 -7.18
C ALA A 120 -10.89 -15.26 -6.94
N VAL A 121 -11.24 -14.08 -7.45
CA VAL A 121 -12.56 -13.46 -7.27
C VAL A 121 -13.12 -13.04 -8.63
N PRO A 122 -13.93 -13.90 -9.29
CA PRO A 122 -14.57 -13.55 -10.55
C PRO A 122 -15.38 -12.26 -10.45
N GLY A 123 -15.29 -11.41 -11.48
CA GLY A 123 -16.05 -10.15 -11.57
C GLY A 123 -15.35 -8.93 -10.96
N VAL A 124 -14.19 -9.08 -10.33
CA VAL A 124 -13.35 -7.92 -9.95
C VAL A 124 -12.61 -7.38 -11.18
N ALA A 125 -12.40 -6.07 -11.21
CA ALA A 125 -11.68 -5.39 -12.27
C ALA A 125 -10.84 -4.23 -11.74
N TRP A 126 -9.82 -3.85 -12.52
CA TRP A 126 -9.16 -2.57 -12.31
C TRP A 126 -10.12 -1.43 -12.63
N ARG A 127 -10.21 -0.45 -11.74
CA ARG A 127 -11.05 0.73 -11.87
C ARG A 127 -10.43 1.93 -11.17
N ARG A 128 -11.02 3.11 -11.36
CA ARG A 128 -10.68 4.31 -10.61
C ARG A 128 -11.20 4.16 -9.18
N GLY A 129 -10.32 4.37 -8.21
CA GLY A 129 -10.69 4.36 -6.80
C GLY A 129 -11.65 5.50 -6.48
N HIS A 130 -12.77 5.14 -5.88
CA HIS A 130 -13.79 6.09 -5.46
C HIS A 130 -14.55 5.55 -4.25
N HIS A 131 -14.56 6.34 -3.18
CA HIS A 131 -15.38 6.08 -2.00
C HIS A 131 -16.10 7.37 -1.60
N GLU A 132 -17.25 7.23 -0.93
CA GLU A 132 -18.01 8.35 -0.36
C GLU A 132 -17.29 9.02 0.82
N VAL A 133 -16.26 8.37 1.36
CA VAL A 133 -15.47 8.86 2.49
C VAL A 133 -14.63 10.04 2.01
N ARG A 134 -14.73 11.15 2.75
CA ARG A 134 -13.90 12.33 2.51
C ARG A 134 -12.43 11.96 2.72
N ALA A 135 -11.57 12.36 1.79
CA ALA A 135 -10.13 12.08 1.82
C ALA A 135 -9.73 10.60 1.69
N TYR A 136 -10.52 9.79 0.98
CA TYR A 136 -10.13 8.43 0.59
C TYR A 136 -8.76 8.39 -0.12
N ALA A 137 -7.77 7.68 0.42
CA ALA A 137 -6.39 7.70 -0.07
C ALA A 137 -6.23 7.13 -1.48
N HIS A 138 -7.10 6.19 -1.86
CA HIS A 138 -7.07 5.64 -3.22
C HIS A 138 -7.94 6.42 -4.20
N ARG A 139 -8.46 7.58 -3.80
CA ARG A 139 -9.22 8.46 -4.70
C ARG A 139 -8.44 8.70 -5.98
N ASN A 140 -9.09 8.45 -7.11
CA ASN A 140 -8.55 8.61 -8.46
C ASN A 140 -7.42 7.64 -8.84
N ARG A 141 -6.89 6.84 -7.91
CA ARG A 141 -5.82 5.86 -8.17
C ARG A 141 -6.39 4.60 -8.84
N PRO A 142 -5.58 3.80 -9.55
CA PRO A 142 -6.00 2.47 -9.97
C PRO A 142 -6.17 1.54 -8.76
N VAL A 143 -7.37 0.97 -8.61
CA VAL A 143 -7.70 -0.02 -7.58
C VAL A 143 -8.29 -1.26 -8.22
N ILE A 144 -8.25 -2.39 -7.52
CA ILE A 144 -9.02 -3.58 -7.88
C ILE A 144 -10.30 -3.57 -7.05
N GLY A 145 -11.46 -3.71 -7.67
CA GLY A 145 -12.71 -3.66 -6.91
C GLY A 145 -13.87 -4.38 -7.57
N ARG A 146 -14.93 -4.53 -6.77
CA ARG A 146 -16.24 -5.09 -7.15
C ARG A 146 -17.31 -4.48 -6.26
N GLY A 147 -18.39 -3.97 -6.86
CA GLY A 147 -19.43 -3.24 -6.10
C GLY A 147 -18.84 -1.99 -5.45
N ASP A 148 -19.03 -1.82 -4.15
CA ASP A 148 -18.46 -0.69 -3.39
C ASP A 148 -17.11 -1.05 -2.73
N GLU A 149 -16.67 -2.31 -2.84
CA GLU A 149 -15.41 -2.77 -2.25
C GLU A 149 -14.23 -2.57 -3.21
N GLU A 150 -13.14 -2.02 -2.68
CA GLU A 150 -11.93 -1.65 -3.43
C GLU A 150 -10.68 -1.99 -2.63
N VAL A 151 -9.59 -2.40 -3.30
CA VAL A 151 -8.28 -2.64 -2.69
C VAL A 151 -7.20 -1.88 -3.47
N GLY A 152 -6.36 -1.13 -2.75
CA GLY A 152 -5.23 -0.39 -3.31
C GLY A 152 -3.99 -1.27 -3.44
N ALA A 153 -3.82 -1.96 -4.57
CA ALA A 153 -2.71 -2.89 -4.74
C ALA A 153 -1.34 -2.20 -4.87
N GLY A 154 -1.31 -0.97 -5.41
CA GLY A 154 -0.09 -0.18 -5.59
C GLY A 154 0.63 0.06 -4.26
N PRO A 155 0.05 0.88 -3.35
CA PRO A 155 0.68 1.24 -2.08
C PRO A 155 1.26 0.03 -1.32
N MET A 156 0.59 -1.12 -1.36
CA MET A 156 1.03 -2.33 -0.67
C MET A 156 2.26 -2.99 -1.28
N VAL A 157 2.31 -3.12 -2.61
CA VAL A 157 3.49 -3.69 -3.30
C VAL A 157 4.70 -2.78 -3.11
N PHE A 158 4.51 -1.45 -3.15
CA PHE A 158 5.59 -0.48 -2.95
C PHE A 158 6.02 -0.38 -1.50
N GLY A 159 5.08 -0.38 -0.55
CA GLY A 159 5.36 -0.42 0.89
C GLY A 159 6.21 -1.63 1.25
N ALA A 160 5.84 -2.83 0.77
CA ALA A 160 6.64 -4.04 0.97
C ALA A 160 8.07 -3.92 0.40
N ALA A 161 8.21 -3.32 -0.78
CA ALA A 161 9.51 -3.09 -1.40
C ALA A 161 10.36 -2.07 -0.61
N ARG A 162 9.74 -0.98 -0.16
CA ARG A 162 10.38 0.07 0.64
C ARG A 162 10.87 -0.50 1.97
N SER A 163 10.02 -1.21 2.71
CA SER A 163 10.40 -1.88 3.96
C SER A 163 11.57 -2.82 3.76
N HIS A 164 11.54 -3.65 2.72
CA HIS A 164 12.65 -4.56 2.40
C HIS A 164 13.96 -3.82 2.14
N LEU A 165 13.91 -2.73 1.38
CA LEU A 165 15.10 -1.97 1.05
C LEU A 165 15.64 -1.19 2.22
N LEU A 166 14.80 -0.66 3.12
CA LEU A 166 15.22 0.04 4.32
C LEU A 166 15.86 -0.92 5.33
N GLU A 167 15.22 -2.06 5.57
CA GLU A 167 15.68 -3.09 6.50
C GLU A 167 15.59 -4.49 5.86
N PRO A 168 16.71 -5.02 5.34
CA PRO A 168 16.72 -6.35 4.73
C PRO A 168 16.26 -7.42 5.71
N GLY A 169 15.10 -8.02 5.44
CA GLY A 169 14.48 -9.06 6.27
C GLY A 169 13.14 -8.64 6.91
N SER A 170 12.83 -7.35 6.94
CA SER A 170 11.56 -6.81 7.47
C SER A 170 10.32 -7.21 6.66
N SER A 171 10.53 -7.58 5.39
CA SER A 171 9.48 -8.04 4.47
C SER A 171 9.56 -9.56 4.30
N PRO A 172 8.67 -10.35 4.95
CA PRO A 172 8.63 -11.80 4.79
C PRO A 172 8.32 -12.20 3.34
N ASP A 173 8.80 -13.37 2.90
CA ASP A 173 8.50 -13.92 1.57
C ASP A 173 6.98 -14.05 1.33
N GLY A 174 6.22 -14.35 2.39
CA GLY A 174 4.76 -14.49 2.33
C GLY A 174 3.97 -13.18 2.42
N GLN A 175 4.61 -12.01 2.45
CA GLN A 175 3.92 -10.74 2.70
C GLN A 175 2.85 -10.42 1.64
N LEU A 176 3.19 -10.51 0.36
CA LEU A 176 2.24 -10.26 -0.73
C LEU A 176 1.07 -11.25 -0.73
N ARG A 177 1.33 -12.53 -0.41
CA ARG A 177 0.29 -13.52 -0.22
C ARG A 177 -0.67 -13.10 0.90
N GLY A 178 -0.14 -12.69 2.05
CA GLY A 178 -0.95 -12.28 3.20
C GLY A 178 -1.88 -11.10 2.87
N PHE A 179 -1.42 -10.15 2.06
CA PHE A 179 -2.28 -9.06 1.55
C PHE A 179 -3.38 -9.58 0.62
N VAL A 180 -3.02 -10.41 -0.35
CA VAL A 180 -3.97 -10.95 -1.33
C VAL A 180 -5.00 -11.87 -0.69
N ASP A 181 -4.63 -12.69 0.29
CA ASP A 181 -5.58 -13.54 1.04
C ASP A 181 -6.67 -12.68 1.70
N ARG A 182 -6.28 -11.58 2.38
CA ARG A 182 -7.24 -10.64 3.00
C ARG A 182 -8.12 -9.93 1.97
N TRP A 183 -7.55 -9.50 0.84
CA TRP A 183 -8.32 -8.87 -0.22
C TRP A 183 -9.33 -9.82 -0.85
N VAL A 184 -8.94 -11.06 -1.10
CA VAL A 184 -9.81 -12.09 -1.67
C VAL A 184 -10.97 -12.38 -0.73
N GLU A 185 -10.72 -12.47 0.58
CA GLU A 185 -11.76 -12.61 1.60
C GLU A 185 -12.74 -11.43 1.56
N ARG A 186 -12.23 -10.19 1.62
CA ARG A 186 -13.04 -8.97 1.59
C ARG A 186 -13.89 -8.85 0.34
N LEU A 187 -13.29 -9.04 -0.84
CA LEU A 187 -13.97 -8.91 -2.13
C LEU A 187 -15.01 -10.01 -2.38
N ARG A 188 -14.85 -11.19 -1.76
CA ARG A 188 -15.88 -12.26 -1.80
C ARG A 188 -17.04 -11.95 -0.86
N ALA A 189 -16.77 -11.41 0.33
CA ALA A 189 -17.81 -11.02 1.27
C ALA A 189 -18.73 -9.92 0.69
N ALA A 190 -18.18 -9.03 -0.14
CA ALA A 190 -18.91 -8.00 -0.88
C ALA A 190 -20.06 -8.56 -1.74
N ASP A 191 -19.90 -9.77 -2.29
CA ASP A 191 -20.85 -10.41 -3.20
C ASP A 191 -21.99 -11.14 -2.47
N ALA A 192 -21.79 -11.46 -1.19
CA ALA A 192 -22.68 -12.33 -0.43
C ALA A 192 -23.94 -11.62 0.12
N GLY A 193 -24.08 -10.31 -0.04
CA GLY A 193 -25.32 -9.60 0.29
C GLY A 193 -25.11 -8.18 0.77
N SER A 194 -25.23 -7.23 -0.16
CA SER A 194 -25.56 -5.81 0.08
C SER A 194 -27.08 -5.58 0.22
N ASP A 195 -27.90 -6.64 0.27
CA ASP A 195 -29.37 -6.53 0.36
C ASP A 195 -29.89 -6.15 1.76
N GLU A 196 -29.04 -6.15 2.80
CA GLU A 196 -29.41 -5.69 4.16
C GLU A 196 -28.78 -4.33 4.55
N ARG A 197 -27.97 -3.70 3.68
CA ARG A 197 -27.36 -2.38 3.99
C ARG A 197 -28.14 -1.18 3.44
N LEU A 198 -29.35 -1.40 2.92
CA LEU A 198 -30.26 -0.32 2.55
C LEU A 198 -31.15 0.04 3.75
N HIS A 199 -30.80 1.18 4.35
CA HIS A 199 -31.62 2.01 5.26
C HIS A 199 -31.63 1.65 6.74
N GLY A 200 -30.61 2.13 7.45
CA GLY A 200 -30.67 2.35 8.90
C GLY A 200 -29.29 2.19 9.52
N GLU A 201 -28.74 3.27 10.03
CA GLU A 201 -27.49 3.31 10.80
C GLU A 201 -26.24 3.09 9.94
N SER A 202 -25.69 4.20 9.43
CA SER A 202 -24.28 4.29 9.06
C SER A 202 -23.45 4.14 10.33
N GLY A 203 -23.34 2.91 10.84
CA GLY A 203 -22.29 2.56 11.79
C GLY A 203 -20.93 2.78 11.15
N PRO A 204 -19.88 3.05 11.94
CA PRO A 204 -18.54 3.29 11.43
C PRO A 204 -18.12 2.14 10.49
N PRO A 205 -17.37 2.45 9.41
CA PRO A 205 -16.84 1.41 8.54
C PRO A 205 -16.10 0.38 9.42
N PRO A 206 -16.33 -0.93 9.21
CA PRO A 206 -15.68 -1.96 10.01
C PRO A 206 -14.18 -1.73 9.91
N VAL A 207 -13.53 -1.44 11.04
CA VAL A 207 -12.09 -1.16 11.25
C VAL A 207 -11.31 -1.58 10.01
N ALA A 208 -11.27 -0.67 9.03
CA ALA A 208 -10.52 -0.89 7.83
C ALA A 208 -9.08 -0.81 8.33
N VAL A 209 -8.43 -1.96 8.44
CA VAL A 209 -7.00 -2.05 8.69
C VAL A 209 -6.39 -1.03 7.74
N LEU A 210 -5.91 0.07 8.30
CA LEU A 210 -5.13 1.04 7.57
C LEU A 210 -3.86 0.27 7.25
N ASP A 211 -3.88 -0.37 6.08
CA ASP A 211 -2.73 -0.86 5.34
C ASP A 211 -1.70 0.29 5.09
N ASP A 212 -2.06 1.51 5.52
CA ASP A 212 -1.34 2.78 5.49
C ASP A 212 -0.73 3.18 6.85
N VAL A 213 -0.72 2.33 7.87
CA VAL A 213 0.09 2.53 9.09
C VAL A 213 1.28 1.59 9.03
N VAL A 214 2.47 2.14 8.79
CA VAL A 214 3.70 1.35 8.66
C VAL A 214 4.55 1.54 9.91
N VAL A 215 4.80 0.45 10.64
CA VAL A 215 5.75 0.43 11.76
C VAL A 215 7.10 -0.07 11.27
N SER A 216 8.14 0.73 11.46
CA SER A 216 9.52 0.42 11.05
C SER A 216 10.50 0.79 12.16
N ARG A 217 11.74 0.28 12.08
CA ARG A 217 12.75 0.59 13.09
C ARG A 217 13.34 1.99 12.89
N GLY A 218 13.46 2.75 13.97
CA GLY A 218 14.08 4.07 14.00
C GLY A 218 15.60 4.02 13.92
N VAL A 219 16.23 5.20 14.01
CA VAL A 219 17.69 5.32 13.94
C VAL A 219 18.35 4.81 15.22
N GLU A 220 17.70 5.00 16.37
CA GLU A 220 18.18 4.48 17.65
C GLU A 220 17.73 3.03 17.89
N ALA A 221 18.54 2.29 18.64
CA ALA A 221 18.37 0.84 18.80
C ALA A 221 17.02 0.43 19.42
N ASP A 222 16.42 1.33 20.22
CA ASP A 222 15.17 1.09 20.94
C ASP A 222 14.04 2.02 20.43
N GLU A 223 14.09 2.40 19.16
CA GLU A 223 13.15 3.32 18.54
C GLU A 223 12.37 2.65 17.40
N TRP A 224 11.08 2.97 17.32
CA TRP A 224 10.16 2.58 16.26
C TRP A 224 9.55 3.83 15.66
N VAL A 225 9.43 3.84 14.34
CA VAL A 225 8.82 4.91 13.55
C VAL A 225 7.52 4.36 12.98
N VAL A 226 6.42 5.01 13.35
CA VAL A 226 5.09 4.74 12.83
C VAL A 226 4.75 5.82 11.81
N GLU A 227 4.81 5.45 10.54
CA GLU A 227 4.41 6.32 9.44
C GLU A 227 2.92 6.12 9.17
N PHE A 228 2.18 7.22 9.22
CA PHE A 228 0.81 7.30 8.74
C PHE A 228 0.89 7.68 7.27
N GLY A 229 0.30 6.91 6.37
CA GLY A 229 0.01 7.37 5.02
C GLY A 229 -1.31 8.14 4.96
N ASP A 230 -1.73 8.50 3.74
CA ASP A 230 -2.80 9.46 3.48
C ASP A 230 -4.14 9.11 4.19
N ASP A 231 -4.55 7.84 4.24
CA ASP A 231 -5.82 7.44 4.88
C ASP A 231 -5.72 7.61 6.40
N ALA A 232 -4.58 7.19 6.96
CA ALA A 232 -4.34 7.30 8.39
C ALA A 232 -4.19 8.78 8.80
N ARG A 233 -3.47 9.59 8.01
CA ARG A 233 -3.33 11.05 8.21
C ARG A 233 -4.66 11.79 8.20
N ALA A 234 -5.60 11.38 7.33
CA ALA A 234 -6.93 11.98 7.30
C ALA A 234 -7.69 11.79 8.64
N LEU A 235 -7.35 10.73 9.38
CA LEU A 235 -7.88 10.42 10.71
C LEU A 235 -7.00 10.98 11.84
N VAL A 236 -5.71 11.20 11.63
CA VAL A 236 -4.76 11.80 12.58
C VAL A 236 -5.00 13.32 12.68
N GLY A 237 -6.10 13.67 13.35
CA GLY A 237 -6.32 15.03 13.84
C GLY A 237 -5.46 15.35 15.07
N GLN A 238 -5.38 16.63 15.45
CA GLN A 238 -4.61 17.05 16.63
C GLN A 238 -5.03 16.31 17.92
N ALA A 239 -6.33 16.03 18.08
CA ALA A 239 -6.84 15.26 19.21
C ALA A 239 -6.34 13.80 19.24
N VAL A 240 -6.14 13.20 18.07
CA VAL A 240 -5.61 11.84 17.94
C VAL A 240 -4.11 11.81 18.23
N VAL A 241 -3.38 12.81 17.74
CA VAL A 241 -1.95 13.03 18.04
C VAL A 241 -1.73 13.15 19.55
N GLU A 242 -2.46 14.06 20.19
CA GLU A 242 -2.35 14.30 21.65
C GLU A 242 -2.69 13.03 22.43
N ARG A 243 -3.76 12.32 22.03
CA ARG A 243 -4.14 11.06 22.68
C ARG A 243 -3.12 9.96 22.48
N LEU A 244 -2.59 9.75 21.28
CA LEU A 244 -1.56 8.74 21.02
C LEU A 244 -0.31 9.02 21.85
N ALA A 245 0.14 10.29 21.91
CA ALA A 245 1.27 10.71 22.73
C ALA A 245 1.04 10.46 24.23
N ASP A 246 -0.18 10.68 24.73
CA ASP A 246 -0.53 10.48 26.15
C ASP A 246 -0.72 9.01 26.53
N THR A 247 -1.26 8.19 25.62
CA THR A 247 -1.70 6.82 25.94
C THR A 247 -0.62 5.77 25.64
N LEU A 248 0.21 5.99 24.62
CA LEU A 248 1.28 5.05 24.23
C LEU A 248 2.27 4.74 25.36
N PRO A 249 2.77 5.71 26.15
CA PRO A 249 3.69 5.43 27.27
C PRO A 249 3.07 4.58 28.39
N GLY A 250 1.74 4.43 28.43
CA GLY A 250 1.04 3.53 29.34
C GLY A 250 0.99 2.08 28.87
N ASN A 251 1.44 1.80 27.65
CA ASN A 251 1.41 0.47 27.04
C ASN A 251 2.70 -0.30 27.31
N ALA A 252 2.60 -1.63 27.42
CA ALA A 252 3.71 -2.47 27.84
C ALA A 252 4.92 -2.32 26.89
N GLY A 253 6.05 -1.90 27.44
CA GLY A 253 7.30 -1.79 26.70
C GLY A 253 7.53 -0.45 26.00
N VAL A 254 6.57 0.48 25.96
CA VAL A 254 6.78 1.84 25.43
C VAL A 254 7.25 2.77 26.55
N THR A 255 8.37 3.46 26.36
CA THR A 255 8.90 4.43 27.32
C THR A 255 8.59 5.87 26.92
N ALA A 256 8.45 6.16 25.63
CA ALA A 256 8.13 7.49 25.12
C ALA A 256 7.44 7.40 23.76
N ALA A 257 6.62 8.41 23.45
CA ALA A 257 5.96 8.57 22.16
C ALA A 257 5.97 10.06 21.82
N THR A 258 6.52 10.42 20.66
CA THR A 258 6.62 11.82 20.21
C THR A 258 6.22 11.88 18.74
N PHE A 259 5.39 12.86 18.40
CA PHE A 259 5.13 13.17 17.00
C PHE A 259 6.17 14.17 16.50
N GLU A 260 6.85 13.84 15.41
CA GLU A 260 7.70 14.82 14.71
C GLU A 260 6.85 15.77 13.86
N ASP A 261 5.78 15.24 13.26
CA ASP A 261 4.77 15.97 12.50
C ASP A 261 3.39 15.25 12.53
N ARG A 262 2.52 15.44 11.54
CA ARG A 262 1.23 14.70 11.45
C ARG A 262 1.34 13.36 10.73
N GLU A 263 2.53 13.02 10.28
CA GLU A 263 2.83 11.91 9.38
C GLU A 263 3.66 10.84 10.07
N VAL A 264 4.41 11.21 11.11
CA VAL A 264 5.38 10.37 11.78
C VAL A 264 5.22 10.45 13.30
N LEU A 265 4.96 9.28 13.88
CA LEU A 265 5.02 9.03 15.32
C LEU A 265 6.26 8.21 15.63
N VAL A 266 7.13 8.76 16.47
CA VAL A 266 8.33 8.10 16.98
C VAL A 266 8.04 7.51 18.35
N VAL A 267 8.31 6.23 18.52
CA VAL A 267 8.01 5.46 19.73
C VAL A 267 9.28 4.81 20.24
N SER A 268 9.71 5.17 21.45
CA SER A 268 10.86 4.55 22.09
C SER A 268 10.41 3.44 23.04
N GLY A 269 11.09 2.29 23.03
CA GLY A 269 10.88 1.19 23.96
C GLY A 269 11.09 -0.22 23.38
N SER A 270 10.90 -1.24 24.22
CA SER A 270 11.01 -2.66 23.86
C SER A 270 9.68 -3.28 23.38
N VAL A 271 8.82 -2.49 22.76
CA VAL A 271 7.50 -2.91 22.25
C VAL A 271 7.63 -3.79 21.01
N ASP A 272 6.75 -4.78 20.87
CA ASP A 272 6.62 -5.56 19.63
C ASP A 272 5.97 -4.70 18.53
N PRO A 273 6.53 -4.66 17.30
CA PRO A 273 6.01 -3.81 16.24
C PRO A 273 4.58 -4.16 15.82
N GLY A 274 4.19 -5.44 15.87
CA GLY A 274 2.83 -5.87 15.53
C GLY A 274 1.82 -5.55 16.65
N GLU A 275 2.25 -5.48 17.90
CA GLU A 275 1.45 -4.92 19.00
C GLU A 275 1.30 -3.40 18.88
N LEU A 276 2.38 -2.71 18.52
CA LEU A 276 2.38 -1.26 18.32
C LEU A 276 1.44 -0.85 17.18
N GLU A 277 1.53 -1.51 16.02
CA GLU A 277 0.66 -1.27 14.87
C GLU A 277 -0.82 -1.43 15.25
N ARG A 278 -1.17 -2.56 15.87
CA ARG A 278 -2.56 -2.84 16.30
C ARG A 278 -3.07 -1.80 17.28
N PHE A 279 -2.23 -1.36 18.21
CA PHE A 279 -2.62 -0.33 19.16
C PHE A 279 -2.88 1.01 18.47
N VAL A 280 -1.96 1.46 17.62
CA VAL A 280 -2.09 2.73 16.88
C VAL A 280 -3.34 2.70 16.00
N VAL A 281 -3.58 1.61 15.27
CA VAL A 281 -4.79 1.44 14.47
C VAL A 281 -6.04 1.50 15.34
N ALA A 282 -6.07 0.83 16.49
CA ALA A 282 -7.23 0.88 17.39
C ALA A 282 -7.51 2.30 17.91
N GLU A 283 -6.47 3.09 18.20
CA GLU A 283 -6.60 4.48 18.65
C GLU A 283 -7.10 5.44 17.56
N LEU A 284 -6.72 5.19 16.30
CA LEU A 284 -7.17 5.98 15.15
C LEU A 284 -8.70 5.88 14.95
N PHE A 285 -9.29 4.75 15.28
CA PHE A 285 -10.73 4.49 15.10
C PHE A 285 -11.57 4.64 16.38
N ARG A 286 -10.96 4.97 17.52
CA ARG A 286 -11.68 5.06 18.81
C ARG A 286 -12.83 6.08 18.81
N ASP A 287 -12.69 7.17 18.06
CA ASP A 287 -13.70 8.25 17.99
C ASP A 287 -14.46 8.28 16.65
N ALA A 288 -14.26 7.28 15.79
CA ALA A 288 -15.00 7.17 14.53
C ALA A 288 -16.48 6.79 14.74
N ASP A 289 -16.93 6.66 15.99
CA ASP A 289 -18.30 6.36 16.40
C ASP A 289 -18.99 7.64 16.91
N PRO A 290 -19.62 8.45 16.04
CA PRO A 290 -20.64 9.37 16.49
C PRO A 290 -21.94 8.57 16.63
N ALA A 291 -22.53 8.63 17.83
CA ALA A 291 -23.90 8.19 18.10
C ALA A 291 -24.93 8.71 17.07
#